data_AF-A0A4Y1ZY06-F1
#
_entry.id   AF-A0A4Y1ZY06-F1
#
_cell.length_a   1.000
_cell.length_b   1.000
_cell.length_c   1.000
_cell.angle_alpha   90.00
_cell.angle_beta   90.00
_cell.angle_gamma   90.00
#
_symmetry.space_group_name_H-M   'P 1'
#
loop_
_entity.id
_entity.type
_entity.pdbx_description
1 polymer ?
#
loop_
_entity_poly.entity_id
_entity_poly.type
_entity_poly.pdbx_seq_one_letter_code
_entity_poly.pdbx_strand_id
1 'polypeptide(L)'
;MQTEQGPLTVISVYSSPYNNIIETLQEFSSILTDLSDERVLIGADLNAHRRIWGYANEYTRGAQVEDFLLAQQVYLLNQTPLPHLNTTA
;
A
#
# COMPACT_ATOMS: atom_id res chain seq x y z
N MET A 1 19.58 20.46 11.25
CA MET A 1 18.58 19.51 10.73
C MET A 1 17.91 20.20 9.56
N GLN A 2 18.23 19.81 8.33
CA GLN A 2 17.62 20.37 7.13
C GLN A 2 16.24 19.72 7.02
N THR A 3 15.18 20.47 7.35
CA THR A 3 13.83 20.03 7.03
C THR A 3 13.72 20.06 5.52
N GLU A 4 13.69 18.88 4.89
CA GLU A 4 13.35 18.71 3.48
C GLU A 4 12.08 19.56 3.17
N GLN A 5 12.25 20.61 2.37
CA GLN A 5 11.39 21.81 2.33
C GLN A 5 10.20 21.73 1.33
N GLY A 6 9.82 20.53 0.87
CA GLY A 6 8.71 20.34 -0.07
C GLY A 6 7.35 20.07 0.61
N PRO A 7 6.22 20.16 -0.12
CA PRO A 7 4.95 19.63 0.35
C PRO A 7 5.04 18.11 0.59
N LEU A 8 4.24 17.62 1.53
CA LEU A 8 4.00 16.19 1.75
C LEU A 8 2.53 15.92 1.43
N THR A 9 2.29 15.11 0.42
CA THR A 9 0.94 14.69 0.05
C THR A 9 0.61 13.38 0.77
N VAL A 10 -0.54 13.35 1.42
CA VAL A 10 -1.04 12.18 2.15
C VAL A 10 -2.22 11.60 1.39
N ILE A 11 -2.12 10.33 0.99
CA ILE A 11 -3.14 9.63 0.22
C ILE A 11 -3.73 8.53 1.11
N SER A 12 -5.06 8.47 1.17
CA SER A 12 -5.80 7.37 1.78
C SER A 12 -6.49 6.57 0.68
N VAL A 13 -6.22 5.27 0.60
CA VAL A 13 -6.79 4.37 -0.40
C VAL A 13 -7.59 3.26 0.28
N TYR A 14 -8.76 2.94 -0.24
CA TYR A 14 -9.56 1.81 0.20
C TYR A 14 -9.98 0.97 -1.00
N SER A 15 -9.81 -0.34 -0.92
CA SER A 15 -10.34 -1.28 -1.89
C SER A 15 -11.09 -2.40 -1.18
N SER A 16 -12.39 -2.47 -1.45
CA SER A 16 -13.29 -3.50 -0.92
C SER A 16 -12.76 -4.92 -1.22
N PRO A 17 -12.89 -5.88 -0.28
CA PRO A 17 -12.43 -7.26 -0.48
C PRO A 17 -13.17 -7.95 -1.63
N TYR A 18 -14.37 -7.48 -1.99
CA TYR A 18 -15.22 -8.06 -3.04
C TYR A 18 -14.99 -7.47 -4.42
N ASN A 19 -14.28 -6.33 -4.52
CA ASN A 19 -14.00 -5.67 -5.78
C ASN A 19 -12.71 -6.19 -6.40
N ASN A 20 -12.60 -6.07 -7.73
CA ASN A 20 -11.35 -6.34 -8.42
C ASN A 20 -10.30 -5.29 -8.02
N ILE A 21 -9.21 -5.73 -7.40
CA ILE A 21 -8.17 -4.81 -6.93
C ILE A 21 -7.47 -4.06 -8.07
N ILE A 22 -7.45 -4.64 -9.27
CA ILE A 22 -6.72 -4.08 -10.41
C ILE A 22 -7.26 -2.71 -10.79
N GLU A 23 -8.57 -2.48 -10.69
CA GLU A 23 -9.17 -1.17 -10.96
C GLU A 23 -8.65 -0.11 -9.99
N THR A 24 -8.63 -0.42 -8.68
CA THR A 24 -8.07 0.49 -7.66
C THR A 24 -6.58 0.75 -7.90
N LEU A 25 -5.80 -0.28 -8.26
CA LEU A 25 -4.36 -0.12 -8.50
C LEU A 25 -4.07 0.71 -9.76
N GLN A 26 -4.89 0.61 -10.80
CA GLN A 26 -4.75 1.42 -12.01
C GLN A 26 -5.03 2.89 -11.75
N GLU A 27 -6.14 3.20 -11.08
CA GLU A 27 -6.45 4.57 -10.66
C GLU A 27 -5.33 5.12 -9.76
N PHE A 28 -4.87 4.30 -8.81
CA PHE A 28 -3.82 4.70 -7.90
C PHE A 28 -2.48 4.94 -8.62
N SER A 29 -2.12 4.13 -9.62
CA SER A 29 -0.95 4.36 -10.47
C SER A 29 -1.01 5.71 -11.18
N SER A 30 -2.19 6.11 -11.65
CA SER A 30 -2.37 7.42 -12.32
C SER A 30 -2.09 8.56 -11.34
N ILE A 31 -2.67 8.47 -10.13
CA ILE A 31 -2.46 9.47 -9.08
C ILE A 31 -0.98 9.58 -8.70
N LEU A 32 -0.26 8.45 -8.57
CA LEU A 32 1.17 8.47 -8.26
C LEU A 32 2.01 9.06 -9.40
N THR A 33 1.61 8.84 -10.65
CA THR A 33 2.29 9.43 -11.81
C THR A 33 2.16 10.96 -11.80
N ASP A 34 0.97 11.47 -11.50
CA ASP A 34 0.70 12.91 -11.40
C ASP A 34 1.44 13.58 -10.23
N LEU A 35 1.77 12.79 -9.19
CA LEU A 35 2.49 13.24 -8.00
C LEU A 35 3.98 12.85 -7.98
N SER A 36 4.55 12.51 -9.14
CA SER A 36 5.92 11.97 -9.24
C SER A 36 7.02 12.92 -8.72
N ASP A 37 6.77 14.23 -8.72
CA ASP A 37 7.67 15.25 -8.18
C ASP A 37 7.44 15.55 -6.68
N GLU A 38 6.45 14.91 -6.06
CA GLU A 38 6.07 15.14 -4.66
C GLU A 38 6.54 14.02 -3.74
N ARG A 39 6.65 14.36 -2.45
CA ARG A 39 6.80 13.36 -1.40
C ARG A 39 5.41 12.87 -1.03
N VAL A 40 5.22 11.56 -1.07
CA VAL A 40 3.91 10.95 -0.86
C VAL A 40 3.97 10.00 0.34
N LEU A 41 3.00 10.13 1.26
CA LEU A 41 2.72 9.15 2.30
C LEU A 41 1.38 8.49 2.02
N ILE A 42 1.39 7.15 1.96
CA ILE A 42 0.23 6.37 1.54
C ILE A 42 -0.25 5.53 2.72
N GLY A 43 -1.50 5.72 3.11
CA GLY A 43 -2.24 4.80 3.97
C GLY A 43 -3.25 4.04 3.11
N ALA A 44 -3.16 2.71 3.04
CA ALA A 44 -4.04 1.94 2.18
C ALA A 44 -4.61 0.72 2.90
N ASP A 45 -5.94 0.60 2.90
CA ASP A 45 -6.64 -0.64 3.21
C ASP A 45 -7.07 -1.31 1.90
N LEU A 46 -6.20 -2.19 1.43
CA LEU A 46 -6.39 -2.90 0.16
C LEU A 46 -7.03 -4.29 0.36
N ASN A 47 -7.33 -4.69 1.59
CA ASN A 47 -7.80 -6.05 1.90
C ASN A 47 -6.91 -7.14 1.30
N ALA A 48 -5.59 -6.93 1.29
CA ALA A 48 -4.61 -7.78 0.62
C ALA A 48 -3.68 -8.42 1.65
N HIS A 49 -3.56 -9.76 1.63
CA HIS A 49 -2.78 -10.49 2.63
C HIS A 49 -1.42 -10.89 2.07
N ARG A 50 -0.35 -10.45 2.73
CA ARG A 50 1.04 -10.81 2.44
C ARG A 50 1.91 -10.77 3.70
N ARG A 51 2.95 -11.61 3.75
CA ARG A 51 3.86 -11.66 4.91
C ARG A 51 4.66 -10.39 5.11
N ILE A 52 5.03 -9.72 4.02
CA ILE A 52 5.91 -8.53 4.07
C ILE A 52 5.28 -7.35 4.83
N TRP A 53 3.94 -7.27 4.89
CA TRP A 53 3.20 -6.32 5.74
C TRP A 53 2.40 -6.99 6.87
N GLY A 54 2.72 -8.25 7.19
CA GLY A 54 2.40 -8.86 8.48
C GLY A 54 1.22 -9.82 8.57
N TYR A 55 0.75 -10.36 7.45
CA TYR A 55 -0.19 -11.49 7.49
C TYR A 55 0.53 -12.83 7.50
N ALA A 56 0.00 -13.81 8.23
CA ALA A 56 0.51 -15.19 8.20
C ALA A 56 0.24 -15.88 6.86
N ASN A 57 -0.92 -15.58 6.27
CA ASN A 57 -1.40 -16.16 5.02
C ASN A 57 -1.12 -15.21 3.86
N GLU A 58 -0.96 -15.77 2.65
CA GLU A 58 -0.72 -15.02 1.44
C GLU A 58 -1.71 -15.43 0.36
N TYR A 59 -2.28 -14.45 -0.33
CA TYR A 59 -3.29 -14.69 -1.37
C TYR A 59 -2.93 -13.94 -2.65
N THR A 60 -3.58 -14.30 -3.76
CA THR A 60 -3.37 -13.68 -5.09
C THR A 60 -3.49 -12.17 -5.06
N ARG A 61 -4.47 -11.64 -4.33
CA ARG A 61 -4.66 -10.20 -4.14
C ARG A 61 -3.45 -9.53 -3.46
N GLY A 62 -2.81 -10.22 -2.52
CA GLY A 62 -1.56 -9.78 -1.89
C GLY A 62 -0.39 -9.75 -2.88
N ALA A 63 -0.26 -10.76 -3.73
CA ALA A 63 0.78 -10.77 -4.76
C ALA A 63 0.61 -9.62 -5.77
N GLN A 64 -0.64 -9.33 -6.18
CA GLN A 64 -0.93 -8.20 -7.08
C GLN A 64 -0.55 -6.84 -6.49
N VAL A 65 -0.76 -6.66 -5.18
CA VAL A 65 -0.32 -5.45 -4.48
C VAL A 65 1.20 -5.40 -4.39
N GLU A 66 1.87 -6.51 -4.08
CA GLU A 66 3.34 -6.56 -4.04
C GLU A 66 3.96 -6.20 -5.39
N ASP A 67 3.46 -6.78 -6.48
CA ASP A 67 3.91 -6.47 -7.84
C ASP A 67 3.72 -4.98 -8.17
N PHE A 68 2.60 -4.40 -7.73
CA PHE A 68 2.34 -2.97 -7.87
C PHE A 68 3.34 -2.11 -7.08
N LEU A 69 3.61 -2.45 -5.81
CA LEU A 69 4.57 -1.70 -4.99
C LEU A 69 5.97 -1.72 -5.61
N LEU A 70 6.38 -2.86 -6.16
CA LEU A 70 7.65 -3.00 -6.88
C LEU A 70 7.69 -2.15 -8.15
N ALA A 71 6.60 -2.13 -8.92
CA ALA A 71 6.49 -1.34 -10.15
C ALA A 71 6.51 0.18 -9.89
N GLN A 72 5.85 0.65 -8.82
CA GLN A 72 5.79 2.07 -8.45
C GLN A 72 7.01 2.54 -7.65
N GLN A 73 7.94 1.63 -7.32
CA GLN A 73 9.15 1.93 -6.53
C GLN A 73 8.86 2.60 -5.19
N VAL A 74 7.72 2.26 -4.57
CA VAL A 74 7.31 2.78 -3.26
C VAL A 74 7.87 1.92 -2.14
N TYR A 75 8.21 2.55 -1.01
CA TYR A 75 8.78 1.86 0.15
C TYR A 75 7.70 1.50 1.17
N LEU A 76 7.76 0.26 1.68
CA LEU A 76 6.86 -0.21 2.73
C LEU A 76 7.31 0.32 4.10
N LEU A 77 6.39 0.95 4.84
CA LEU A 77 6.63 1.44 6.20
C LEU A 77 6.10 0.49 7.28
N ASN A 78 5.29 -0.50 6.91
CA ASN A 78 4.80 -1.51 7.83
C ASN A 78 5.99 -2.26 8.43
N GLN A 79 6.06 -2.27 9.77
CA GLN A 79 6.97 -3.16 10.46
C GLN A 79 6.38 -4.59 10.40
N THR A 80 7.26 -5.59 10.27
CA THR A 80 6.87 -6.99 10.40
C THR A 80 6.12 -7.19 11.72
N PRO A 81 5.06 -8.01 11.74
CA PRO A 81 4.07 -7.94 12.80
C PRO A 81 4.71 -8.35 14.12
N LEU A 82 4.50 -7.54 15.14
CA LEU A 82 4.47 -8.05 16.50
C LEU A 82 3.30 -9.08 16.58
N PRO A 83 3.43 -10.17 17.34
CA PRO A 83 2.62 -11.39 17.17
C PRO A 83 1.13 -11.29 17.58
N HIS A 84 0.54 -10.10 17.65
CA HIS A 84 -0.70 -9.87 18.41
C HIS A 84 -1.78 -9.12 17.63
N LEU A 85 -2.15 -9.62 16.45
CA LEU A 85 -3.49 -9.41 15.90
C LEU A 85 -4.06 -10.76 15.47
N ASN A 86 -4.47 -11.56 16.47
CA ASN A 86 -5.42 -12.65 16.25
C ASN A 86 -6.78 -12.01 15.96
N THR A 87 -7.16 -11.90 14.69
CA THR A 87 -8.56 -11.79 14.32
C THR A 87 -9.09 -13.18 14.00
N THR A 88 -9.61 -13.84 15.04
CA THR A 88 -10.49 -15.00 14.87
C THR A 88 -11.91 -14.53 14.57
N ALA A 89 -12.42 -15.01 13.43
CA ALA A 89 -13.82 -15.15 13.00
C ALA A 89 -14.64 -13.89 12.73
#